data_AF-A0A9W8CBT3-F1
#
_entry.id   AF-A0A9W8CBT3-F1
#
_cell.length_a   1.000
_cell.length_b   1.000
_cell.length_c   1.000
_cell.angle_alpha   90.00
_cell.angle_beta   90.00
_cell.angle_gamma   90.00
#
_symmetry.space_group_name_H-M   'P 1'
#
loop_
_entity.id
_entity.type
_entity.pdbx_description
1 polymer ?
#
loop_
_entity_poly.entity_id
_entity_poly.type
_entity_poly.pdbx_seq_one_letter_code
_entity_poly.pdbx_strand_id
1 'polypeptide(L)'
;TEAFSSNSEAVIHRTVNVSTTTTDYQTGSLVERYQITETCHFVTSNHFKKVALQFPDDLLSDAVQISADIEKETKAKTFILGDTSYGSCCVDEVAAEHVRADCIVHYGPSCLSPSRRLPLLYVFGKRPNDVQQCAAAFKELYSDRQSHVIILYDVTYSHAIGDLRQLLCEMYPNVVVSLLKADHSHGAKLIHDSLVANEQLHSQDDRVIFTFGRQFSIQEGRRIDDYSMFYIGQEGLTLTNFMMTWNRCSFSSFDPVTCTGRVESININKALMKRYYAVERAKDASVVGILVGTLGVANYLTIIEQLKDIIHKAGKKSYMFAMGKINVPKLANFLEIDVYVLVACPENSLLDSSEFYRPVVTPFEMELACNKHREWTGEYVTDFRDLLPGGSSHVGLPEPNQSNNEEETTDVSLITGALRTTNFTTSSEIINGTLQSSSLVPRNETLTVANTNTAASYLAGRSWQGLEPKLGQTAVVKAVEGRRGIAIAYEEEGLGNRDSSTIPHQQS
;
A
#
# COMPACT_ATOMS: atom_id res chain seq x y z
N THR A 1 -5.74 -15.43 -33.50
CA THR A 1 -6.91 -14.81 -32.85
C THR A 1 -6.86 -14.87 -31.33
N GLU A 2 -5.76 -15.32 -30.72
CA GLU A 2 -5.59 -15.38 -29.25
C GLU A 2 -4.70 -14.24 -28.71
N ALA A 3 -4.92 -13.00 -29.17
CA ALA A 3 -4.11 -11.85 -28.72
C ALA A 3 -4.77 -11.07 -27.56
N PHE A 4 -6.02 -11.37 -27.21
CA PHE A 4 -6.82 -10.50 -26.33
C PHE A 4 -7.62 -11.20 -25.21
N SER A 5 -7.57 -12.52 -25.09
CA SER A 5 -8.09 -13.21 -23.89
C SER A 5 -7.33 -14.49 -23.65
N SER A 6 -6.76 -14.65 -22.46
CA SER A 6 -6.35 -15.97 -21.97
C SER A 6 -7.58 -16.88 -21.92
N ASN A 7 -7.45 -18.14 -22.36
CA ASN A 7 -8.46 -19.17 -22.17
C ASN A 7 -8.89 -19.20 -20.69
N SER A 8 -10.19 -19.18 -20.40
CA SER A 8 -10.75 -19.23 -19.04
C SER A 8 -10.24 -20.45 -18.24
N GLU A 9 -9.88 -21.52 -18.93
CA GLU A 9 -9.26 -22.71 -18.37
C GLU A 9 -7.86 -22.43 -17.77
N ALA A 10 -7.10 -21.50 -18.35
CA ALA A 10 -5.78 -21.10 -17.85
C ALA A 10 -5.85 -20.33 -16.52
N VAL A 11 -6.98 -19.70 -16.20
CA VAL A 11 -7.22 -19.07 -14.88
C VAL A 11 -7.49 -20.13 -13.82
N ILE A 12 -8.21 -21.20 -14.18
CA ILE A 12 -8.52 -22.33 -13.28
C ILE A 12 -7.26 -23.15 -13.00
N HIS A 13 -6.39 -23.32 -14.01
CA HIS A 13 -5.10 -24.00 -13.87
C HIS A 13 -3.97 -23.11 -13.35
N ARG A 14 -4.23 -21.81 -13.10
CA ARG A 14 -3.24 -20.93 -12.50
C ARG A 14 -3.02 -21.39 -11.06
N THR A 15 -1.92 -22.08 -10.83
CA THR A 15 -1.42 -22.33 -9.48
C THR A 15 -1.14 -20.99 -8.83
N VAL A 16 -2.00 -20.59 -7.91
CA VAL A 16 -1.64 -19.60 -6.91
C VAL A 16 -0.54 -20.27 -6.10
N ASN A 17 0.70 -19.82 -6.28
CA ASN A 17 1.76 -20.13 -5.33
C ASN A 17 1.39 -19.40 -4.04
N VAL A 18 0.48 -20.00 -3.26
CA VAL A 18 0.53 -19.80 -1.82
C VAL A 18 1.85 -20.44 -1.49
N SER A 19 2.85 -19.62 -1.19
CA SER A 19 3.97 -20.07 -0.39
C SER A 19 3.34 -20.44 0.96
N THR A 20 2.67 -21.58 1.03
CA THR A 20 2.54 -22.32 2.26
C THR A 20 3.98 -22.53 2.63
N THR A 21 4.49 -21.63 3.45
CA THR A 21 5.62 -21.89 4.30
C THR A 21 5.14 -22.97 5.28
N THR A 22 4.85 -24.17 4.76
CA THR A 22 5.21 -25.45 5.38
C THR A 22 6.72 -25.51 5.42
N THR A 23 7.34 -24.47 5.97
CA THR A 23 8.62 -24.62 6.61
C THR A 23 8.34 -25.43 7.85
N ASP A 24 9.04 -26.56 7.94
CA ASP A 24 9.21 -27.47 9.07
C ASP A 24 9.68 -26.78 10.38
N TYR A 25 9.34 -25.51 10.63
CA TYR A 25 9.57 -24.81 11.89
C TYR A 25 8.54 -25.22 12.98
N GLN A 26 7.89 -26.39 12.84
CA GLN A 26 6.89 -26.93 13.78
C GLN A 26 7.53 -27.50 15.06
N THR A 27 8.31 -26.71 15.79
CA THR A 27 8.97 -27.20 17.01
C THR A 27 8.56 -26.45 18.28
N GLY A 28 7.55 -25.57 18.21
CA GLY A 28 7.02 -24.82 19.36
C GLY A 28 5.51 -25.00 19.55
N SER A 29 5.06 -24.89 20.81
CA SER A 29 3.63 -24.83 21.12
C SER A 29 3.01 -23.57 20.49
N LEU A 30 1.79 -23.70 19.94
CA LEU A 30 1.03 -22.55 19.40
C LEU A 30 0.90 -21.43 20.44
N VAL A 31 0.82 -21.78 21.72
CA VAL A 31 0.77 -20.84 22.85
C VAL A 31 1.96 -19.89 22.86
N GLU A 32 3.17 -20.39 22.61
CA GLU A 32 4.38 -19.58 22.62
C GLU A 32 4.55 -18.77 21.34
N ARG A 33 4.28 -19.40 20.19
CA ARG A 33 4.42 -18.76 18.88
C ARG A 33 3.46 -17.57 18.72
N TYR A 34 2.23 -17.73 19.17
CA TYR A 34 1.18 -16.72 19.10
C TYR A 34 0.97 -15.97 20.42
N GLN A 35 1.85 -16.16 21.41
CA GLN A 35 1.84 -15.42 22.68
C GLN A 35 0.41 -15.34 23.27
N ILE A 36 -0.24 -16.51 23.33
CA ILE A 36 -1.66 -16.62 23.67
C ILE A 36 -1.87 -16.15 25.11
N THR A 37 -0.94 -16.46 26.00
CA THR A 37 -0.98 -16.04 27.42
C THR A 37 -1.04 -14.52 27.55
N GLU A 38 -0.20 -13.81 26.81
CA GLU A 38 -0.13 -12.35 26.79
C GLU A 38 -1.41 -11.75 26.19
N THR A 39 -1.95 -12.40 25.15
CA THR A 39 -3.25 -12.04 24.58
C THR A 39 -4.37 -12.19 25.62
N CYS A 40 -4.42 -13.31 26.33
CA CYS A 40 -5.41 -13.55 27.39
C CYS A 40 -5.29 -12.53 28.53
N HIS A 41 -4.07 -12.18 28.92
CA HIS A 41 -3.82 -11.14 29.92
C HIS A 41 -4.31 -9.76 29.45
N PHE A 42 -4.04 -9.39 28.19
CA PHE A 42 -4.55 -8.15 27.59
C PHE A 42 -6.09 -8.09 27.59
N VAL A 43 -6.75 -9.18 27.24
CA VAL A 43 -8.22 -9.28 27.21
C VAL A 43 -8.81 -9.18 28.62
N THR A 44 -8.27 -9.94 29.57
CA THR A 44 -8.80 -10.01 30.95
C THR A 44 -8.55 -8.74 31.75
N SER A 45 -7.35 -8.16 31.65
CA SER A 45 -6.98 -6.92 32.37
C SER A 45 -7.81 -5.71 31.97
N ASN A 46 -8.29 -5.66 30.72
CA ASN A 46 -9.16 -4.59 30.22
C ASN A 46 -10.65 -4.96 30.23
N HIS A 47 -11.02 -6.15 30.71
CA HIS A 47 -12.38 -6.66 30.76
C HIS A 47 -13.12 -6.66 29.40
N PHE A 48 -12.38 -6.92 28.31
CA PHE A 48 -12.97 -7.02 26.97
C PHE A 48 -13.85 -8.27 26.84
N LYS A 49 -15.01 -8.12 26.21
CA LYS A 49 -16.01 -9.18 26.03
C LYS A 49 -16.07 -9.70 24.60
N LYS A 50 -15.76 -8.85 23.62
CA LYS A 50 -15.71 -9.20 22.19
C LYS A 50 -14.35 -8.84 21.63
N VAL A 51 -13.62 -9.84 21.13
CA VAL A 51 -12.24 -9.68 20.67
C VAL A 51 -12.18 -10.03 19.19
N ALA A 52 -11.74 -9.10 18.35
CA ALA A 52 -11.45 -9.39 16.95
C ALA A 52 -10.01 -9.93 16.83
N LEU A 53 -9.85 -11.06 16.14
CA LEU A 53 -8.56 -11.69 15.88
C LEU A 53 -8.26 -11.58 14.39
N GLN A 54 -7.21 -10.86 14.03
CA GLN A 54 -6.79 -10.68 12.64
C GLN A 54 -5.53 -11.49 12.38
N PHE A 55 -5.56 -12.30 11.32
CA PHE A 55 -4.44 -13.10 10.86
C PHE A 55 -4.15 -12.79 9.39
N PRO A 56 -2.88 -12.83 8.96
CA PRO A 56 -2.55 -12.90 7.54
C PRO A 56 -2.97 -14.26 6.97
N ASP A 57 -3.19 -14.31 5.66
CA ASP A 57 -3.68 -15.49 4.94
C ASP A 57 -2.88 -16.77 5.30
N ASP A 58 -1.55 -16.66 5.41
CA ASP A 58 -0.65 -17.79 5.71
C ASP A 58 -0.76 -18.33 7.15
N LEU A 59 -1.38 -17.59 8.07
CA LEU A 59 -1.56 -17.98 9.47
C LEU A 59 -3.03 -18.33 9.81
N LEU A 60 -3.95 -18.24 8.84
CA LEU A 60 -5.37 -18.54 9.05
C LEU A 60 -5.63 -20.00 9.43
N SER A 61 -4.73 -20.94 9.08
CA SER A 61 -4.86 -22.34 9.48
C SER A 61 -4.91 -22.55 10.98
N ASP A 62 -4.22 -21.69 11.74
CA ASP A 62 -4.07 -21.82 13.19
C ASP A 62 -5.15 -21.03 13.94
N ALA A 63 -5.88 -20.15 13.25
CA ALA A 63 -6.78 -19.16 13.84
C ALA A 63 -7.91 -19.79 14.67
N VAL A 64 -8.46 -20.93 14.23
CA VAL A 64 -9.56 -21.62 14.92
C VAL A 64 -9.10 -22.14 16.28
N GLN A 65 -7.90 -22.73 16.35
CA GLN A 65 -7.36 -23.25 17.60
C GLN A 65 -7.02 -22.11 18.57
N ILE A 66 -6.38 -21.06 18.08
CA ILE A 66 -6.02 -19.87 18.88
C ILE A 66 -7.27 -19.19 19.45
N SER A 67 -8.31 -19.03 18.62
CA SER A 67 -9.62 -18.50 19.03
C SER A 67 -10.21 -19.33 20.18
N ALA A 68 -10.26 -20.65 20.04
CA ALA A 68 -10.79 -21.54 21.07
C ALA A 68 -10.01 -21.46 22.40
N ASP A 69 -8.68 -21.38 22.33
CA ASP A 69 -7.82 -21.28 23.52
C ASP A 69 -8.03 -19.94 24.25
N ILE A 70 -8.15 -18.83 23.51
CA ILE A 70 -8.45 -17.51 24.08
C ILE A 70 -9.84 -17.47 24.72
N GLU A 71 -10.87 -18.01 24.06
CA GLU A 71 -12.24 -18.05 24.62
C GLU A 71 -12.31 -18.89 25.89
N LYS A 72 -11.58 -20.03 25.91
CA LYS A 72 -11.54 -20.92 27.07
C LYS A 72 -10.96 -20.23 28.30
N GLU A 73 -9.86 -19.51 28.13
CA GLU A 73 -9.12 -18.82 29.21
C GLU A 73 -9.82 -17.54 29.67
N THR A 74 -10.31 -16.72 28.73
CA THR A 74 -10.80 -15.36 29.02
C THR A 74 -12.31 -15.26 29.23
N LYS A 75 -13.07 -16.26 28.74
CA LYS A 75 -14.55 -16.21 28.61
C LYS A 75 -15.08 -15.10 27.70
N ALA A 76 -14.21 -14.36 27.02
CA ALA A 76 -14.61 -13.41 25.99
C ALA A 76 -15.03 -14.17 24.73
N LYS A 77 -15.89 -13.55 23.91
CA LYS A 77 -16.24 -14.06 22.58
C LYS A 77 -15.23 -13.54 21.56
N THR A 78 -14.68 -14.43 20.75
CA THR A 78 -13.72 -14.08 19.70
C THR A 78 -14.38 -14.06 18.33
N PHE A 79 -13.84 -13.24 17.42
CA PHE A 79 -14.26 -13.15 16.02
C PHE A 79 -13.01 -13.17 15.15
N ILE A 80 -12.85 -14.20 14.32
CA ILE A 80 -11.74 -14.29 13.37
C ILE A 80 -12.06 -13.41 12.15
N LEU A 81 -11.20 -12.44 11.85
CA LEU A 81 -11.28 -11.63 10.65
C LEU A 81 -10.62 -12.40 9.51
N GLY A 82 -11.44 -12.94 8.60
CA GLY A 82 -11.00 -13.90 7.58
C GLY A 82 -10.50 -13.28 6.26
N ASP A 83 -10.44 -11.96 6.14
CA ASP A 83 -10.00 -11.29 4.90
C ASP A 83 -8.96 -10.21 5.20
N THR A 84 -7.96 -10.11 4.33
CA THR A 84 -6.98 -9.02 4.32
C THR A 84 -7.41 -7.98 3.29
N SER A 85 -8.33 -7.09 3.69
CA SER A 85 -9.01 -6.12 2.82
C SER A 85 -8.06 -5.28 1.95
N TYR A 86 -6.87 -4.94 2.45
CA TYR A 86 -5.92 -4.03 1.79
C TYR A 86 -4.47 -4.52 1.77
N GLY A 87 -4.04 -5.18 2.86
CA GLY A 87 -2.72 -5.80 3.00
C GLY A 87 -2.63 -6.52 4.34
N SER A 88 -1.84 -7.60 4.40
CA SER A 88 -1.67 -8.41 5.60
C SER A 88 -1.05 -7.65 6.78
N CYS A 89 -0.30 -6.59 6.49
CA CYS A 89 0.38 -5.78 7.50
C CYS A 89 -0.48 -4.66 8.14
N CYS A 90 -1.67 -4.41 7.58
CA CYS A 90 -2.56 -3.33 8.02
C CYS A 90 -3.62 -3.86 8.99
N VAL A 91 -3.94 -3.07 10.01
CA VAL A 91 -5.01 -3.39 10.96
C VAL A 91 -6.37 -3.09 10.33
N ASP A 92 -7.28 -4.07 10.33
CA ASP A 92 -8.64 -3.90 9.81
C ASP A 92 -9.62 -3.47 10.91
N GLU A 93 -9.58 -2.17 11.24
CA GLU A 93 -10.50 -1.59 12.24
C GLU A 93 -11.97 -1.64 11.78
N VAL A 94 -12.23 -1.57 10.48
CA VAL A 94 -13.59 -1.54 9.92
C VAL A 94 -14.29 -2.88 10.11
N ALA A 95 -13.60 -3.99 9.79
CA ALA A 95 -14.15 -5.32 10.00
C ALA A 95 -14.40 -5.61 11.48
N ALA A 96 -13.50 -5.16 12.36
CA ALA A 96 -13.67 -5.27 13.81
C ALA A 96 -14.86 -4.44 14.34
N GLU A 97 -15.08 -3.23 13.81
CA GLU A 97 -16.23 -2.39 14.14
C GLU A 97 -17.56 -3.03 13.73
N HIS A 98 -17.62 -3.71 12.58
CA HIS A 98 -18.84 -4.40 12.13
C HIS A 98 -19.30 -5.50 13.08
N VAL A 99 -18.37 -6.20 13.76
CA VAL A 99 -18.72 -7.18 14.80
C VAL A 99 -18.89 -6.54 16.19
N ARG A 100 -18.71 -5.21 16.29
CA ARG A 100 -18.68 -4.43 17.52
C ARG A 100 -17.68 -5.02 18.52
N ALA A 101 -16.46 -5.27 18.07
CA ALA A 101 -15.38 -5.72 18.92
C ALA A 101 -14.98 -4.61 19.91
N ASP A 102 -14.57 -5.01 21.11
CA ASP A 102 -14.03 -4.11 22.14
C ASP A 102 -12.53 -3.86 21.91
N CYS A 103 -11.83 -4.80 21.26
CA CYS A 103 -10.43 -4.68 20.88
C CYS A 103 -10.08 -5.55 19.67
N ILE A 104 -8.91 -5.29 19.10
CA ILE A 104 -8.32 -6.08 18.00
C ILE A 104 -6.99 -6.69 18.47
N VAL A 105 -6.75 -7.94 18.11
CA VAL A 105 -5.45 -8.59 18.20
C VAL A 105 -4.96 -8.86 16.78
N HIS A 106 -3.86 -8.25 16.39
CA HIS A 106 -3.28 -8.36 15.06
C HIS A 106 -2.04 -9.27 15.10
N TYR A 107 -2.14 -10.44 14.47
CA TYR A 107 -1.08 -11.43 14.41
C TYR A 107 -0.23 -11.27 13.15
N GLY A 108 1.08 -11.51 13.27
CA GLY A 108 2.01 -11.56 12.14
C GLY A 108 2.66 -10.21 11.78
N PRO A 109 3.13 -10.05 10.53
CA PRO A 109 3.81 -8.83 10.07
C PRO A 109 2.93 -7.59 10.22
N SER A 110 3.52 -6.43 10.47
CA SER A 110 2.76 -5.18 10.56
C SER A 110 3.54 -3.96 10.07
N CYS A 111 2.81 -3.06 9.41
CA CYS A 111 3.33 -1.76 8.97
C CYS A 111 3.41 -0.73 10.12
N LEU A 112 2.86 -1.05 11.30
CA LEU A 112 2.80 -0.18 12.48
C LEU A 112 2.23 1.21 12.21
N SER A 113 1.40 1.32 11.16
CA SER A 113 0.68 2.55 10.89
C SER A 113 -0.31 2.83 12.02
N PRO A 114 -0.49 4.09 12.44
CA PRO A 114 -1.32 4.42 13.58
C PRO A 114 -2.79 4.11 13.31
N SER A 115 -3.38 3.38 14.24
CA SER A 115 -4.81 3.02 14.29
C SER A 115 -5.46 3.75 15.47
N ARG A 116 -6.69 4.25 15.31
CA ARG A 116 -7.29 5.21 16.26
C ARG A 116 -8.66 4.81 16.82
N ARG A 117 -9.30 3.78 16.29
CA ARG A 117 -10.71 3.48 16.60
C ARG A 117 -10.88 2.48 17.73
N LEU A 118 -10.00 1.48 17.80
CA LEU A 118 -10.11 0.39 18.78
C LEU A 118 -8.78 0.14 19.52
N PRO A 119 -8.84 -0.28 20.80
CA PRO A 119 -7.69 -0.84 21.49
C PRO A 119 -7.07 -1.99 20.68
N LEU A 120 -5.74 -2.00 20.59
CA LEU A 120 -5.00 -2.89 19.71
C LEU A 120 -3.83 -3.57 20.44
N LEU A 121 -3.70 -4.88 20.23
CA LEU A 121 -2.54 -5.67 20.61
C LEU A 121 -1.86 -6.20 19.34
N TYR A 122 -0.57 -5.97 19.20
CA TYR A 122 0.24 -6.61 18.16
C TYR A 122 0.92 -7.86 18.68
N VAL A 123 0.87 -8.92 17.88
CA VAL A 123 1.56 -10.19 18.12
C VAL A 123 2.34 -10.58 16.87
N PHE A 124 3.60 -10.16 16.78
CA PHE A 124 4.40 -10.39 15.56
C PHE A 124 4.84 -11.85 15.37
N GLY A 125 4.75 -12.65 16.43
CA GLY A 125 5.33 -13.98 16.48
C GLY A 125 6.86 -13.93 16.64
N LYS A 126 7.47 -15.12 16.72
CA LYS A 126 8.91 -15.29 16.94
C LYS A 126 9.53 -16.11 15.82
N ARG A 127 9.93 -15.45 14.73
CA ARG A 127 10.65 -16.15 13.66
C ARG A 127 12.06 -16.53 14.10
N PRO A 128 12.56 -17.74 13.81
CA PRO A 128 13.90 -18.14 14.21
C PRO A 128 14.97 -17.17 13.71
N ASN A 129 15.91 -16.82 14.59
CA ASN A 129 17.07 -16.00 14.25
C ASN A 129 18.28 -16.47 15.07
N ASP A 130 19.36 -16.87 14.39
CA ASP A 130 20.63 -17.14 15.06
C ASP A 130 21.35 -15.82 15.31
N VAL A 131 21.18 -15.29 16.52
CA VAL A 131 21.75 -14.01 16.95
C VAL A 131 23.27 -14.00 16.87
N GLN A 132 23.94 -15.13 17.06
CA GLN A 132 25.41 -15.22 17.00
C GLN A 132 25.89 -15.10 15.54
N GLN A 133 25.23 -15.80 14.63
CA GLN A 133 25.54 -15.67 13.19
C GLN A 133 25.22 -14.27 12.67
N CYS A 134 24.09 -13.68 13.11
CA CYS A 134 23.75 -12.31 12.78
C CYS A 134 24.83 -11.32 13.24
N ALA A 135 25.30 -11.46 14.50
CA ALA A 135 26.38 -10.63 15.03
C ALA A 135 27.72 -10.86 14.32
N ALA A 136 28.02 -12.09 13.91
CA ALA A 136 29.22 -12.40 13.13
C ALA A 136 29.18 -11.73 11.74
N ALA A 137 28.06 -11.85 11.03
CA ALA A 137 27.84 -11.19 9.74
C ALA A 137 27.93 -9.66 9.86
N PHE A 138 27.37 -9.07 10.92
CA PHE A 138 27.52 -7.65 11.20
C PHE A 138 29.00 -7.25 11.34
N LYS A 139 29.79 -8.02 12.11
CA LYS A 139 31.22 -7.74 12.33
C LYS A 139 32.06 -7.88 11.05
N GLU A 140 31.67 -8.79 10.17
CA GLU A 140 32.30 -8.96 8.85
C GLU A 140 32.03 -7.75 7.94
N LEU A 141 30.78 -7.28 7.91
CA LEU A 141 30.37 -6.14 7.08
C LEU A 141 30.89 -4.79 7.62
N TYR A 142 30.99 -4.66 8.95
CA TYR A 142 31.45 -3.45 9.64
C TYR A 142 32.72 -3.74 10.45
N SER A 143 33.86 -3.81 9.76
CA SER A 143 35.16 -4.06 10.38
C SER A 143 35.64 -2.92 11.28
N ASP A 144 35.25 -1.67 10.97
CA ASP A 144 35.52 -0.50 11.80
C ASP A 144 34.48 -0.38 12.93
N ARG A 145 34.98 -0.44 14.17
CA ARG A 145 34.17 -0.33 15.40
C ARG A 145 33.63 1.07 15.65
N GLN A 146 34.21 2.10 15.02
CA GLN A 146 33.72 3.48 15.13
C GLN A 146 32.60 3.80 14.13
N SER A 147 32.23 2.85 13.26
CA SER A 147 31.14 3.01 12.30
C SER A 147 29.83 3.41 12.98
N HIS A 148 29.17 4.44 12.44
CA HIS A 148 27.84 4.85 12.85
C HIS A 148 26.82 3.99 12.10
N VAL A 149 26.14 3.09 12.82
CA VAL A 149 25.22 2.12 12.20
C VAL A 149 23.90 2.08 12.95
N ILE A 150 22.79 2.16 12.23
CA ILE A 150 21.44 1.96 12.77
C ILE A 150 20.98 0.55 12.44
N ILE A 151 20.57 -0.20 13.45
CA ILE A 151 20.00 -1.55 13.30
C ILE A 151 18.48 -1.45 13.12
N LEU A 152 18.03 -1.91 11.97
CA LEU A 152 16.65 -2.07 11.56
C LEU A 152 16.33 -3.57 11.46
N TYR A 153 15.06 -3.95 11.59
CA TYR A 153 14.68 -5.37 11.57
C TYR A 153 13.21 -5.56 11.21
N ASP A 154 12.83 -6.67 10.59
CA ASP A 154 11.42 -7.04 10.45
C ASP A 154 10.78 -7.24 11.84
N VAL A 155 9.53 -6.80 12.02
CA VAL A 155 8.83 -6.86 13.31
C VAL A 155 8.79 -8.27 13.92
N THR A 156 8.80 -9.30 13.07
CA THR A 156 8.81 -10.73 13.46
C THR A 156 10.09 -11.17 14.18
N TYR A 157 11.19 -10.40 14.07
CA TYR A 157 12.46 -10.64 14.77
C TYR A 157 12.63 -9.79 16.03
N SER A 158 11.64 -8.98 16.40
CA SER A 158 11.71 -8.09 17.58
C SER A 158 12.15 -8.77 18.87
N HIS A 159 11.74 -10.03 19.08
CA HIS A 159 12.12 -10.85 20.24
C HIS A 159 13.63 -11.10 20.37
N ALA A 160 14.39 -11.09 19.28
CA ALA A 160 15.82 -11.44 19.25
C ALA A 160 16.74 -10.21 19.32
N ILE A 161 16.19 -9.00 19.24
CA ILE A 161 16.96 -7.76 19.11
C ILE A 161 17.63 -7.36 20.42
N GLY A 162 17.03 -7.68 21.57
CA GLY A 162 17.65 -7.45 22.89
C GLY A 162 18.99 -8.16 23.03
N ASP A 163 19.03 -9.43 22.65
CA ASP A 163 20.24 -10.26 22.69
C ASP A 163 21.29 -9.75 21.70
N LEU A 164 20.88 -9.36 20.48
CA LEU A 164 21.79 -8.79 19.50
C LEU A 164 22.41 -7.48 19.98
N ARG A 165 21.60 -6.62 20.61
CA ARG A 165 22.07 -5.35 21.20
C ARG A 165 23.18 -5.61 22.22
N GLN A 166 23.00 -6.60 23.10
CA GLN A 166 24.00 -6.95 24.09
C GLN A 166 25.34 -7.38 23.45
N LEU A 167 25.28 -8.17 22.37
CA LEU A 167 26.50 -8.64 21.68
C LEU A 167 27.25 -7.56 20.90
N LEU A 168 26.53 -6.55 20.39
CA LEU A 168 27.11 -5.54 19.51
C LEU A 168 27.48 -4.26 20.23
N CYS A 169 26.62 -3.74 21.12
CA CYS A 169 26.84 -2.43 21.74
C CYS A 169 28.05 -2.40 22.69
N GLU A 170 28.48 -3.55 23.24
CA GLU A 170 29.73 -3.63 24.00
C GLU A 170 30.97 -3.36 23.13
N MET A 171 30.92 -3.73 21.84
CA MET A 171 32.05 -3.62 20.91
C MET A 171 31.97 -2.42 19.98
N TYR A 172 30.76 -1.92 19.72
CA TYR A 172 30.47 -0.84 18.77
C TYR A 172 29.72 0.30 19.48
N PRO A 173 30.42 1.35 19.95
CA PRO A 173 29.82 2.43 20.73
C PRO A 173 28.83 3.31 19.96
N ASN A 174 28.95 3.34 18.62
CA ASN A 174 28.12 4.19 17.74
C ASN A 174 26.97 3.42 17.08
N VAL A 175 26.72 2.17 17.49
CA VAL A 175 25.60 1.37 16.99
C VAL A 175 24.33 1.71 17.76
N VAL A 176 23.28 2.08 17.01
CA VAL A 176 21.97 2.41 17.56
C VAL A 176 20.96 1.39 17.08
N VAL A 177 20.24 0.77 18.01
CA VAL A 177 19.19 -0.19 17.69
C VAL A 177 17.84 0.53 17.65
N SER A 178 17.11 0.39 16.54
CA SER A 178 15.75 0.92 16.44
C SER A 178 14.80 0.18 17.39
N LEU A 179 13.87 0.90 18.01
CA LEU A 179 12.84 0.31 18.87
C LEU A 179 11.50 0.40 18.18
N LEU A 180 10.73 -0.67 18.19
CA LEU A 180 9.35 -0.62 17.73
C LEU A 180 8.54 0.26 18.67
N LYS A 181 7.78 1.19 18.10
CA LYS A 181 6.86 2.04 18.84
C LYS A 181 5.58 2.18 18.05
N ALA A 182 4.49 1.81 18.68
CA ALA A 182 3.15 1.86 18.10
C ALA A 182 2.49 3.19 18.51
N ASP A 183 2.11 4.02 17.54
CA ASP A 183 1.44 5.30 17.79
C ASP A 183 -0.08 5.11 17.79
N HIS A 184 -0.70 5.04 18.97
CA HIS A 184 -2.14 4.77 19.10
C HIS A 184 -2.79 5.62 20.18
N SER A 185 -3.93 6.23 19.85
CA SER A 185 -4.72 7.10 20.74
C SER A 185 -5.32 6.37 21.95
N HIS A 186 -5.52 5.06 21.86
CA HIS A 186 -6.09 4.22 22.93
C HIS A 186 -5.04 3.32 23.63
N GLY A 187 -3.75 3.59 23.42
CA GLY A 187 -2.64 2.86 24.05
C GLY A 187 -2.50 1.43 23.52
N ALA A 188 -2.00 1.29 22.29
CA ALA A 188 -1.60 -0.03 21.83
C ALA A 188 -0.45 -0.53 22.70
N LYS A 189 -0.53 -1.81 23.06
CA LYS A 189 0.53 -2.48 23.79
C LYS A 189 1.34 -3.30 22.80
N LEU A 190 2.63 -3.06 22.73
CA LEU A 190 3.57 -4.03 22.18
C LEU A 190 3.94 -4.98 23.31
N ILE A 191 3.90 -6.31 23.07
CA ILE A 191 4.24 -7.29 24.12
C ILE A 191 5.67 -7.07 24.66
N HIS A 192 6.57 -6.50 23.86
CA HIS A 192 7.96 -6.25 24.22
C HIS A 192 8.28 -4.81 24.68
N ASP A 193 7.31 -3.92 24.90
CA ASP A 193 7.54 -2.53 25.34
C ASP A 193 8.34 -2.42 26.67
N SER A 194 8.36 -3.48 27.48
CA SER A 194 8.82 -3.41 28.87
C SER A 194 10.31 -3.68 29.10
N LEU A 195 11.08 -4.12 28.10
CA LEU A 195 12.49 -4.52 28.32
C LEU A 195 13.53 -3.53 27.78
N VAL A 196 13.14 -2.56 26.95
CA VAL A 196 14.11 -1.64 26.31
C VAL A 196 13.90 -0.17 26.69
N ALA A 197 12.79 0.16 27.36
CA ALA A 197 12.42 1.54 27.71
C ALA A 197 13.33 2.21 28.77
N ASN A 198 14.20 1.47 29.47
CA ASN A 198 14.96 2.01 30.61
C ASN A 198 16.47 2.21 30.38
N GLU A 199 17.02 1.88 29.21
CA GLU A 199 18.47 2.00 28.98
C GLU A 199 18.82 2.51 27.57
N GLN A 200 18.19 3.60 27.13
CA GLN A 200 18.91 4.55 26.31
C GLN A 200 19.30 5.69 27.23
N LEU A 201 20.58 5.75 27.62
CA LEU A 201 21.16 6.95 28.23
C LEU A 201 20.95 8.09 27.23
N HIS A 202 19.84 8.81 27.36
CA HIS A 202 19.61 10.04 26.64
C HIS A 202 20.63 11.06 27.15
N SER A 203 21.56 11.47 26.29
CA SER A 203 22.09 12.81 26.45
C SER A 203 20.92 13.77 26.17
N GLN A 204 20.82 14.89 26.89
CA GLN A 204 19.69 15.82 26.74
C GLN A 204 19.59 16.43 25.33
N ASP A 205 20.61 16.24 24.49
CA ASP A 205 20.78 16.90 23.19
C ASP A 205 20.63 15.96 21.97
N ASP A 206 20.37 14.66 22.17
CA ASP A 206 20.20 13.72 21.04
C ASP A 206 18.89 13.95 20.27
N ARG A 207 18.95 13.90 18.93
CA ARG A 207 17.77 14.04 18.08
C ARG A 207 17.07 12.69 17.92
N VAL A 208 15.80 12.61 18.34
CA VAL A 208 14.97 11.42 18.19
C VAL A 208 14.29 11.41 16.81
N ILE A 209 14.40 10.29 16.10
CA ILE A 209 13.72 10.03 14.83
C ILE A 209 12.61 9.01 15.07
N PHE A 210 11.42 9.29 14.55
CA PHE A 210 10.28 8.38 14.57
C PHE A 210 9.74 8.19 13.15
N THR A 211 9.94 7.00 12.58
CA THR A 211 9.55 6.70 11.19
C THR A 211 9.30 5.19 11.04
N PHE A 212 8.32 4.77 10.23
CA PHE A 212 7.94 3.37 10.06
C PHE A 212 7.62 2.60 11.37
N GLY A 213 7.01 3.28 12.34
CA GLY A 213 6.73 2.71 13.66
C GLY A 213 8.01 2.34 14.44
N ARG A 214 9.12 3.02 14.15
CA ARG A 214 10.41 2.81 14.80
C ARG A 214 10.94 4.11 15.37
N GLN A 215 11.51 4.02 16.56
CA GLN A 215 12.17 5.12 17.24
C GLN A 215 13.65 4.81 17.45
N PHE A 216 14.51 5.76 17.11
CA PHE A 216 15.94 5.71 17.44
C PHE A 216 16.48 7.14 17.57
N SER A 217 17.60 7.28 18.27
CA SER A 217 18.24 8.57 18.53
C SER A 217 19.54 8.68 17.74
N ILE A 218 19.79 9.85 17.17
CA ILE A 218 21.06 10.17 16.52
C ILE A 218 21.80 11.24 17.33
N GLN A 219 23.13 11.16 17.30
CA GLN A 219 24.00 12.10 18.02
C GLN A 219 23.77 13.53 17.53
N GLU A 220 23.84 14.50 18.44
CA GLU A 220 23.71 15.92 18.13
C GLU A 220 24.69 16.35 17.01
N GLY A 221 24.21 17.19 16.08
CA GLY A 221 25.02 17.72 14.98
C GLY A 221 25.23 16.77 13.80
N ARG A 222 24.87 15.48 13.92
CA ARG A 222 24.89 14.53 12.81
C ARG A 222 23.58 14.50 12.04
N ARG A 223 23.66 14.12 10.78
CA ARG A 223 22.52 13.81 9.91
C ARG A 223 22.30 12.30 9.89
N ILE A 224 21.07 11.90 9.57
CA ILE A 224 20.78 10.47 9.32
C ILE A 224 21.64 9.93 8.17
N ASP A 225 21.96 10.78 7.19
CA ASP A 225 22.82 10.49 6.04
C ASP A 225 24.25 10.06 6.46
N ASP A 226 24.68 10.40 7.68
CA ASP A 226 26.00 10.03 8.22
C ASP A 226 26.04 8.60 8.79
N TYR A 227 24.88 7.94 8.87
CA TYR A 227 24.73 6.58 9.40
C TYR A 227 24.55 5.56 8.28
N SER A 228 25.17 4.40 8.45
CA SER A 228 24.84 3.20 7.67
C SER A 228 23.64 2.47 8.28
N MET A 229 22.87 1.77 7.47
CA MET A 229 21.69 1.01 7.89
C MET A 229 21.97 -0.49 7.79
N PHE A 230 21.78 -1.23 8.89
CA PHE A 230 21.86 -2.69 8.91
C PHE A 230 20.49 -3.29 9.18
N TYR A 231 19.92 -3.98 8.20
CA TYR A 231 18.57 -4.56 8.27
C TYR A 231 18.58 -6.06 8.54
N ILE A 232 17.77 -6.52 9.49
CA ILE A 232 17.61 -7.95 9.81
C ILE A 232 16.26 -8.43 9.28
N GLY A 233 16.30 -9.27 8.26
CA GLY A 233 15.12 -9.84 7.64
C GLY A 233 15.35 -10.19 6.18
N GLN A 234 14.35 -10.83 5.58
CA GLN A 234 14.37 -11.17 4.16
C GLN A 234 14.19 -9.93 3.27
N GLU A 235 14.55 -10.09 2.00
CA GLU A 235 14.16 -9.11 0.97
C GLU A 235 12.65 -8.99 0.91
N GLY A 236 12.15 -7.77 0.76
CA GLY A 236 10.72 -7.52 0.74
C GLY A 236 10.39 -6.03 0.73
N LEU A 237 9.09 -5.75 0.93
CA LEU A 237 8.56 -4.38 0.89
C LEU A 237 9.15 -3.51 2.00
N THR A 238 9.30 -4.02 3.22
CA THR A 238 9.90 -3.27 4.35
C THR A 238 11.29 -2.75 4.03
N LEU A 239 12.21 -3.62 3.60
CA LEU A 239 13.57 -3.23 3.21
C LEU A 239 13.56 -2.25 2.05
N THR A 240 12.73 -2.51 1.02
CA THR A 240 12.61 -1.63 -0.14
C THR A 240 12.16 -0.21 0.26
N ASN A 241 11.17 -0.10 1.17
CA ASN A 241 10.68 1.19 1.65
C ASN A 241 11.74 1.95 2.46
N PHE A 242 12.51 1.26 3.30
CA PHE A 242 13.63 1.87 4.03
C PHE A 242 14.68 2.41 3.07
N MET A 243 15.08 1.62 2.08
CA MET A 243 16.09 2.01 1.10
C MET A 243 15.62 3.15 0.19
N MET A 244 14.33 3.20 -0.16
CA MET A 244 13.76 4.29 -0.95
C MET A 244 13.70 5.60 -0.17
N THR A 245 13.33 5.53 1.11
CA THR A 245 13.15 6.71 1.98
C THR A 245 14.49 7.25 2.47
N TRP A 246 15.41 6.38 2.88
CA TRP A 246 16.77 6.72 3.30
C TRP A 246 17.79 6.47 2.19
N ASN A 247 17.47 6.89 0.97
CA ASN A 247 18.25 6.59 -0.25
C ASN A 247 19.67 7.20 -0.30
N ARG A 248 20.03 8.03 0.69
CA ARG A 248 21.38 8.60 0.86
C ARG A 248 22.26 7.75 1.79
N CYS A 249 21.66 6.87 2.59
CA CYS A 249 22.38 5.97 3.50
C CYS A 249 22.87 4.72 2.76
N SER A 250 24.00 4.17 3.20
CA SER A 250 24.44 2.84 2.80
C SER A 250 23.60 1.77 3.52
N PHE A 251 23.26 0.69 2.82
CA PHE A 251 22.48 -0.41 3.37
C PHE A 251 23.25 -1.72 3.32
N SER A 252 23.13 -2.47 4.40
CA SER A 252 23.50 -3.88 4.48
C SER A 252 22.35 -4.64 5.11
N SER A 253 22.21 -5.92 4.78
CA SER A 253 21.16 -6.77 5.32
C SER A 253 21.70 -8.11 5.79
N PHE A 254 20.97 -8.75 6.70
CA PHE A 254 21.17 -10.13 7.10
C PHE A 254 19.84 -10.86 6.97
N ASP A 255 19.83 -11.92 6.16
CA ASP A 255 18.68 -12.81 6.03
C ASP A 255 18.78 -13.95 7.06
N PRO A 256 17.88 -14.00 8.07
CA PRO A 256 17.94 -15.03 9.11
C PRO A 256 17.58 -16.44 8.64
N VAL A 257 17.05 -16.61 7.43
CA VAL A 257 16.72 -17.93 6.88
C VAL A 257 17.92 -18.54 6.15
N THR A 258 18.64 -17.73 5.38
CA THR A 258 19.87 -18.17 4.70
C THR A 258 21.12 -18.01 5.56
N CYS A 259 21.01 -17.26 6.66
CA CYS A 259 22.11 -16.84 7.53
C CYS A 259 23.22 -16.09 6.78
N THR A 260 22.86 -15.30 5.76
CA THR A 260 23.82 -14.55 4.95
C THR A 260 23.70 -13.06 5.17
N GLY A 261 24.83 -12.42 5.46
CA GLY A 261 24.98 -10.97 5.42
C GLY A 261 25.38 -10.51 4.02
N ARG A 262 24.81 -9.41 3.54
CA ARG A 262 25.18 -8.81 2.25
C ARG A 262 25.10 -7.29 2.32
N VAL A 263 25.93 -6.63 1.50
CA VAL A 263 25.77 -5.20 1.20
C VAL A 263 24.65 -5.07 0.18
N GLU A 264 23.65 -4.26 0.49
CA GLU A 264 22.55 -4.00 -0.41
C GLU A 264 22.99 -3.00 -1.48
N SER A 265 23.05 -3.49 -2.72
CA SER A 265 23.37 -2.70 -3.90
C SER A 265 22.20 -2.70 -4.88
N ILE A 266 20.99 -2.50 -4.36
CA ILE A 266 19.87 -2.19 -5.25
C ILE A 266 20.24 -0.90 -5.98
N ASN A 267 20.04 -0.87 -7.30
CA ASN A 267 20.16 0.36 -8.07
C ASN A 267 18.97 1.27 -7.71
N ILE A 268 19.00 1.84 -6.50
CA ILE A 268 18.00 2.75 -5.96
C ILE A 268 17.78 3.89 -6.95
N ASN A 269 18.86 4.36 -7.59
CA ASN A 269 18.77 5.33 -8.67
C ASN A 269 17.87 4.85 -9.82
N LYS A 270 17.99 3.61 -10.29
CA LYS A 270 17.08 3.04 -11.29
C LYS A 270 15.63 2.96 -10.80
N ALA A 271 15.42 2.58 -9.53
CA ALA A 271 14.08 2.57 -8.95
C ALA A 271 13.48 3.98 -8.88
N LEU A 272 14.24 4.96 -8.37
CA LEU A 272 13.89 6.38 -8.32
C LEU A 272 13.64 6.96 -9.72
N MET A 273 14.44 6.62 -10.72
CA MET A 273 14.21 7.05 -12.11
C MET A 273 12.92 6.45 -12.68
N LYS A 274 12.59 5.19 -12.37
CA LYS A 274 11.31 4.58 -12.75
C LYS A 274 10.13 5.31 -12.09
N ARG A 275 10.27 5.71 -10.82
CA ARG A 275 9.28 6.52 -10.11
C ARG A 275 9.16 7.93 -10.70
N TYR A 276 10.27 8.59 -11.03
CA TYR A 276 10.28 9.89 -11.68
C TYR A 276 9.59 9.85 -13.06
N TYR A 277 9.78 8.77 -13.83
CA TYR A 277 9.01 8.55 -15.05
C TYR A 277 7.50 8.47 -14.79
N ALA A 278 7.07 7.81 -13.71
CA ALA A 278 5.66 7.76 -13.33
C ALA A 278 5.10 9.13 -12.92
N VAL A 279 5.91 9.98 -12.28
CA VAL A 279 5.58 11.40 -12.00
C VAL A 279 5.36 12.17 -13.31
N GLU A 280 6.25 12.03 -14.28
CA GLU A 280 6.07 12.67 -15.60
C GLU A 280 4.80 12.19 -16.31
N ARG A 281 4.46 10.89 -16.20
CA ARG A 281 3.16 10.38 -16.68
C ARG A 281 1.97 10.99 -15.94
N ALA A 282 2.10 11.26 -14.64
CA ALA A 282 1.06 11.93 -13.86
C ALA A 282 0.91 13.41 -14.26
N LYS A 283 2.01 14.10 -14.60
CA LYS A 283 1.97 15.46 -15.17
C LYS A 283 1.23 15.50 -16.52
N ASP A 284 1.41 14.49 -17.37
CA ASP A 284 0.68 14.35 -18.65
C ASP A 284 -0.81 13.97 -18.49
N ALA A 285 -1.19 13.38 -17.37
CA ALA A 285 -2.53 12.83 -17.19
C ALA A 285 -3.63 13.91 -17.18
N SER A 286 -4.78 13.62 -17.80
CA SER A 286 -5.96 14.49 -17.74
C SER A 286 -6.99 14.00 -16.72
N VAL A 287 -7.09 12.68 -16.56
CA VAL A 287 -8.00 12.02 -15.63
C VAL A 287 -7.23 11.14 -14.64
N VAL A 288 -7.44 11.40 -13.36
CA VAL A 288 -6.76 10.74 -12.24
C VAL A 288 -7.74 9.88 -11.45
N GLY A 289 -7.37 8.64 -11.15
CA GLY A 289 -8.11 7.76 -10.25
C GLY A 289 -7.48 7.71 -8.85
N ILE A 290 -8.16 8.19 -7.82
CA ILE A 290 -7.72 8.10 -6.43
C ILE A 290 -8.16 6.73 -5.87
N LEU A 291 -7.22 5.82 -5.69
CA LEU A 291 -7.42 4.49 -5.12
C LEU A 291 -7.27 4.55 -3.59
N VAL A 292 -8.34 4.21 -2.87
CA VAL A 292 -8.32 4.09 -1.41
C VAL A 292 -7.86 2.68 -1.06
N GLY A 293 -6.56 2.54 -0.78
CA GLY A 293 -5.89 1.30 -0.39
C GLY A 293 -5.73 1.12 1.12
N THR A 294 -6.41 1.93 1.93
CA THR A 294 -6.45 1.76 3.40
C THR A 294 -7.66 2.47 4.00
N LEU A 295 -8.24 1.88 5.05
CA LEU A 295 -9.28 2.50 5.90
C LEU A 295 -8.87 2.63 7.37
N GLY A 296 -7.76 1.98 7.76
CA GLY A 296 -7.27 1.92 9.15
C GLY A 296 -6.13 2.90 9.44
N VAL A 297 -5.48 3.47 8.43
CA VAL A 297 -4.39 4.45 8.64
C VAL A 297 -4.98 5.81 8.97
N ALA A 298 -4.52 6.44 10.05
CA ALA A 298 -4.97 7.78 10.43
C ALA A 298 -4.80 8.84 9.32
N ASN A 299 -5.73 9.79 9.26
CA ASN A 299 -5.74 10.94 8.36
C ASN A 299 -5.81 10.60 6.84
N TYR A 300 -6.18 9.38 6.46
CA TYR A 300 -6.34 9.00 5.05
C TYR A 300 -7.40 9.83 4.31
N LEU A 301 -8.47 10.26 4.99
CA LEU A 301 -9.48 11.15 4.41
C LEU A 301 -8.92 12.54 4.11
N THR A 302 -8.07 13.06 5.00
CA THR A 302 -7.45 14.38 4.85
C THR A 302 -6.53 14.42 3.63
N ILE A 303 -5.72 13.37 3.42
CA ILE A 303 -4.87 13.32 2.23
C ILE A 303 -5.70 13.18 0.95
N ILE A 304 -6.82 12.46 0.99
CA ILE A 304 -7.74 12.35 -0.13
C ILE A 304 -8.32 13.71 -0.50
N GLU A 305 -8.73 14.51 0.49
CA GLU A 305 -9.23 15.88 0.28
C GLU A 305 -8.16 16.79 -0.30
N GLN A 306 -6.94 16.75 0.25
CA GLN A 306 -5.78 17.47 -0.27
C GLN A 306 -5.46 17.05 -1.72
N LEU A 307 -5.45 15.76 -2.03
CA LEU A 307 -5.23 15.25 -3.40
C LEU A 307 -6.30 15.75 -4.37
N LYS A 308 -7.58 15.72 -3.98
CA LYS A 308 -8.67 16.26 -4.82
C LYS A 308 -8.45 17.74 -5.12
N ASP A 309 -8.07 18.54 -4.11
CA ASP A 309 -7.84 19.98 -4.28
C ASP A 309 -6.63 20.25 -5.20
N ILE A 310 -5.52 19.56 -4.99
CA ILE A 310 -4.31 19.68 -5.82
C ILE A 310 -4.57 19.26 -7.27
N ILE A 311 -5.24 18.13 -7.48
CA ILE A 311 -5.57 17.61 -8.83
C ILE A 311 -6.52 18.60 -9.53
N HIS A 312 -7.51 19.14 -8.82
CA HIS A 312 -8.44 20.13 -9.35
C HIS A 312 -7.75 21.44 -9.74
N LYS A 313 -6.88 21.98 -8.87
CA LYS A 313 -6.08 23.19 -9.13
C LYS A 313 -5.13 23.00 -10.31
N ALA A 314 -4.63 21.79 -10.53
CA ALA A 314 -3.83 21.45 -11.71
C ALA A 314 -4.66 21.28 -13.01
N GLY A 315 -5.98 21.54 -12.97
CA GLY A 315 -6.88 21.45 -14.13
C GLY A 315 -7.25 20.02 -14.55
N LYS A 316 -7.03 19.03 -13.67
CA LYS A 316 -7.26 17.61 -13.95
C LYS A 316 -8.57 17.13 -13.29
N LYS A 317 -9.18 16.07 -13.84
CA LYS A 317 -10.37 15.43 -13.26
C LYS A 317 -9.95 14.31 -12.31
N SER A 318 -10.57 14.20 -11.15
CA SER A 318 -10.31 13.12 -10.19
C SER A 318 -11.56 12.26 -9.93
N TYR A 319 -11.41 10.94 -9.92
CA TYR A 319 -12.44 9.98 -9.50
C TYR A 319 -11.94 9.15 -8.32
N MET A 320 -12.77 8.91 -7.32
CA MET A 320 -12.41 8.09 -6.15
C MET A 320 -12.87 6.65 -6.36
N PHE A 321 -12.01 5.70 -6.05
CA PHE A 321 -12.30 4.28 -6.04
C PHE A 321 -11.98 3.69 -4.67
N ALA A 322 -13.02 3.24 -3.97
CA ALA A 322 -12.88 2.41 -2.78
C ALA A 322 -12.99 0.94 -3.21
N MET A 323 -11.84 0.30 -3.40
CA MET A 323 -11.75 -1.12 -3.69
C MET A 323 -10.72 -1.72 -2.72
N GLY A 324 -10.96 -2.96 -2.24
CA GLY A 324 -9.98 -3.68 -1.41
C GLY A 324 -8.69 -4.01 -2.19
N LYS A 325 -8.05 -5.14 -1.91
CA LYS A 325 -6.79 -5.57 -2.54
C LYS A 325 -6.79 -5.33 -4.05
N ILE A 326 -5.85 -4.50 -4.50
CA ILE A 326 -5.77 -4.03 -5.89
C ILE A 326 -5.23 -5.16 -6.76
N ASN A 327 -5.80 -5.31 -7.96
CA ASN A 327 -5.30 -6.25 -8.96
C ASN A 327 -5.49 -5.67 -10.37
N VAL A 328 -4.76 -6.23 -11.33
CA VAL A 328 -4.78 -5.77 -12.73
C VAL A 328 -6.20 -5.79 -13.32
N PRO A 329 -7.02 -6.86 -13.16
CA PRO A 329 -8.39 -6.87 -13.67
C PRO A 329 -9.28 -5.75 -13.14
N LYS A 330 -9.19 -5.42 -11.83
CA LYS A 330 -9.99 -4.34 -11.22
C LYS A 330 -9.70 -2.99 -11.86
N LEU A 331 -8.41 -2.66 -12.07
CA LEU A 331 -8.01 -1.38 -12.65
C LEU A 331 -8.23 -1.31 -14.17
N ALA A 332 -8.17 -2.45 -14.87
CA ALA A 332 -8.41 -2.53 -16.32
C ALA A 332 -9.85 -2.15 -16.72
N ASN A 333 -10.82 -2.21 -15.79
CA ASN A 333 -12.21 -1.85 -16.06
C ASN A 333 -12.43 -0.34 -16.27
N PHE A 334 -11.49 0.52 -15.89
CA PHE A 334 -11.62 1.98 -16.02
C PHE A 334 -10.57 2.52 -16.99
N LEU A 335 -10.86 2.36 -18.29
CA LEU A 335 -9.95 2.76 -19.36
C LEU A 335 -9.81 4.28 -19.52
N GLU A 336 -10.80 5.03 -19.01
CA GLU A 336 -10.85 6.51 -18.96
C GLU A 336 -9.79 7.11 -18.04
N ILE A 337 -9.23 6.32 -17.11
CA ILE A 337 -8.23 6.78 -16.16
C ILE A 337 -6.84 6.73 -16.82
N ASP A 338 -6.13 7.86 -16.78
CA ASP A 338 -4.77 7.97 -17.33
C ASP A 338 -3.71 7.50 -16.32
N VAL A 339 -3.93 7.79 -15.04
CA VAL A 339 -3.04 7.47 -13.91
C VAL A 339 -3.84 7.24 -12.64
N TYR A 340 -3.36 6.33 -11.79
CA TYR A 340 -3.93 6.09 -10.47
C TYR A 340 -3.02 6.62 -9.37
N VAL A 341 -3.61 7.15 -8.30
CA VAL A 341 -2.92 7.53 -7.06
C VAL A 341 -3.35 6.57 -5.98
N LEU A 342 -2.41 5.84 -5.40
CA LEU A 342 -2.68 4.88 -4.33
C LEU A 342 -2.49 5.53 -2.95
N VAL A 343 -3.58 5.72 -2.23
CA VAL A 343 -3.55 6.08 -0.81
C VAL A 343 -3.52 4.79 0.01
N ALA A 344 -2.34 4.35 0.42
CA ALA A 344 -2.13 3.12 1.20
C ALA A 344 -1.17 3.36 2.37
N CYS A 345 -0.94 2.34 3.21
CA CYS A 345 0.11 2.40 4.22
C CYS A 345 1.50 2.51 3.56
N PRO A 346 2.53 2.98 4.29
CA PRO A 346 3.87 3.15 3.73
C PRO A 346 4.41 1.86 3.12
N GLU A 347 4.12 0.71 3.73
CA GLU A 347 4.62 -0.60 3.30
C GLU A 347 4.07 -1.05 1.93
N ASN A 348 2.79 -0.76 1.65
CA ASN A 348 2.10 -1.13 0.40
C ASN A 348 1.99 0.03 -0.59
N SER A 349 2.56 1.20 -0.29
CA SER A 349 2.48 2.39 -1.14
C SER A 349 3.23 2.22 -2.47
N LEU A 350 4.36 1.49 -2.44
CA LEU A 350 5.24 1.26 -3.59
C LEU A 350 4.84 0.02 -4.38
N LEU A 351 3.75 0.10 -5.15
CA LEU A 351 3.40 -0.96 -6.09
C LEU A 351 4.31 -0.96 -7.32
N ASP A 352 4.66 -2.17 -7.79
CA ASP A 352 5.30 -2.30 -9.09
C ASP A 352 4.28 -2.05 -10.21
N SER A 353 4.36 -0.85 -10.79
CA SER A 353 3.56 -0.44 -11.94
C SER A 353 3.75 -1.29 -13.22
N SER A 354 4.74 -2.20 -13.27
CA SER A 354 5.04 -2.98 -14.49
C SER A 354 3.90 -3.89 -14.94
N GLU A 355 3.11 -4.40 -14.00
CA GLU A 355 1.99 -5.30 -14.29
C GLU A 355 0.69 -4.56 -14.65
N PHE A 356 0.61 -3.26 -14.36
CA PHE A 356 -0.60 -2.47 -14.52
C PHE A 356 -0.61 -1.73 -15.86
N TYR A 357 -1.75 -1.75 -16.56
CA TYR A 357 -1.94 -1.03 -17.82
C TYR A 357 -1.79 0.49 -17.69
N ARG A 358 -2.05 1.02 -16.49
CA ARG A 358 -1.93 2.43 -16.15
C ARG A 358 -0.96 2.58 -14.97
N PRO A 359 -0.12 3.62 -14.95
CA PRO A 359 0.79 3.86 -13.84
C PRO A 359 0.02 4.08 -12.54
N VAL A 360 0.57 3.54 -11.45
CA VAL A 360 0.08 3.74 -10.08
C VAL A 360 1.15 4.50 -9.30
N VAL A 361 0.83 5.74 -8.94
CA VAL A 361 1.71 6.67 -8.23
C VAL A 361 1.31 6.79 -6.76
N THR A 362 2.23 7.24 -5.92
CA THR A 362 1.97 7.56 -4.50
C THR A 362 1.40 8.97 -4.37
N PRO A 363 0.85 9.35 -3.19
CA PRO A 363 0.41 10.71 -2.94
C PRO A 363 1.54 11.73 -3.08
N PHE A 364 2.77 11.38 -2.68
CA PHE A 364 3.96 12.22 -2.83
C PHE A 364 4.26 12.52 -4.29
N GLU A 365 4.21 11.51 -5.15
CA GLU A 365 4.47 11.64 -6.58
C GLU A 365 3.38 12.43 -7.30
N MET A 366 2.11 12.26 -6.91
CA MET A 366 1.03 13.07 -7.44
C MET A 366 1.15 14.53 -7.01
N GLU A 367 1.56 14.78 -5.77
CA GLU A 367 1.85 16.13 -5.29
C GLU A 367 3.00 16.75 -6.09
N LEU A 368 4.07 16.01 -6.35
CA LEU A 368 5.17 16.47 -7.21
C LEU A 368 4.72 16.77 -8.65
N ALA A 369 3.72 16.04 -9.16
CA ALA A 369 3.18 16.27 -10.49
C ALA A 369 2.26 17.50 -10.58
N CYS A 370 1.60 17.87 -9.50
CA CYS A 370 0.51 18.86 -9.53
C CYS A 370 0.72 20.10 -8.64
N ASN A 371 1.61 20.03 -7.64
CA ASN A 371 1.97 21.13 -6.76
C ASN A 371 3.23 21.84 -7.27
N LYS A 372 3.07 23.06 -7.79
CA LYS A 372 4.17 23.86 -8.34
C LYS A 372 5.27 24.20 -7.32
N HIS A 373 4.96 24.23 -6.03
CA HIS A 373 5.93 24.52 -4.97
C HIS A 373 6.78 23.31 -4.57
N ARG A 374 6.44 22.11 -5.04
CA ARG A 374 7.19 20.89 -4.74
C ARG A 374 8.11 20.54 -5.90
N GLU A 375 9.41 20.50 -5.61
CA GLU A 375 10.43 20.10 -6.58
C GLU A 375 11.02 18.73 -6.24
N TRP A 376 11.57 18.05 -7.25
CA TRP A 376 12.23 16.76 -7.05
C TRP A 376 13.66 16.98 -6.53
N THR A 377 13.86 16.72 -5.24
CA THR A 377 15.17 16.84 -4.56
C THR A 377 15.96 15.51 -4.53
N GLY A 378 15.35 14.42 -5.03
CA GLY A 378 15.81 13.05 -4.87
C GLY A 378 15.38 12.39 -3.56
N GLU A 379 14.82 13.14 -2.61
CA GLU A 379 14.17 12.56 -1.43
C GLU A 379 12.83 11.92 -1.83
N TYR A 380 12.47 10.83 -1.16
CA TYR A 380 11.26 10.08 -1.48
C TYR A 380 10.44 9.81 -0.23
N VAL A 381 9.18 10.24 -0.24
CA VAL A 381 8.26 10.08 0.88
C VAL A 381 7.27 8.96 0.58
N THR A 382 7.27 7.93 1.41
CA THR A 382 6.33 6.78 1.31
C THR A 382 5.10 6.96 2.21
N ASP A 383 5.25 7.62 3.34
CA ASP A 383 4.16 7.90 4.27
C ASP A 383 3.46 9.21 3.90
N PHE A 384 2.20 9.11 3.46
CA PHE A 384 1.44 10.28 3.06
C PHE A 384 1.17 11.26 4.23
N ARG A 385 1.28 10.81 5.48
CA ARG A 385 1.06 11.66 6.66
C ARG A 385 2.10 12.77 6.75
N ASP A 386 3.31 12.53 6.23
CA ASP A 386 4.38 13.53 6.17
C ASP A 386 4.10 14.66 5.18
N LEU A 387 3.15 14.49 4.26
CA LEU A 387 2.73 15.50 3.27
C LEU A 387 1.62 16.42 3.80
N LEU A 388 0.93 16.00 4.86
CA LEU A 388 -0.18 16.75 5.45
C LEU A 388 0.35 17.92 6.29
N PRO A 389 -0.47 18.97 6.55
CA PRO A 389 -0.08 20.07 7.43
C PRO A 389 0.42 19.59 8.79
N GLY A 390 1.61 20.03 9.19
CA GLY A 390 2.30 19.58 10.41
C GLY A 390 3.18 18.33 10.23
N GLY A 391 3.16 17.71 9.06
CA GLY A 391 4.08 16.63 8.66
C GLY A 391 5.48 17.15 8.32
N SER A 392 6.47 16.26 8.36
CA SER A 392 7.88 16.60 8.18
C SER A 392 8.23 17.12 6.77
N SER A 393 7.43 16.73 5.78
CA SER A 393 7.65 17.02 4.36
C SER A 393 6.53 17.86 3.76
N HIS A 394 5.75 18.57 4.58
CA HIS A 394 4.61 19.37 4.12
C HIS A 394 5.08 20.56 3.26
N VAL A 395 4.43 20.75 2.12
CA VAL A 395 4.62 21.92 1.26
C VAL A 395 3.26 22.57 1.03
N GLY A 396 3.16 23.87 1.33
CA GLY A 396 1.93 24.63 1.18
C GLY A 396 1.48 24.71 -0.27
N LEU A 397 0.16 24.65 -0.48
CA LEU A 397 -0.43 24.79 -1.81
C LEU A 397 -0.40 26.26 -2.26
N PRO A 398 -0.29 26.53 -3.56
CA PRO A 398 -0.42 27.89 -4.08
C PRO A 398 -1.80 28.47 -3.75
N GLU A 399 -1.80 29.70 -3.23
CA GLU A 399 -3.01 30.44 -2.88
C GLU A 399 -3.75 30.91 -4.14
N PRO A 400 -5.10 30.84 -4.20
CA PRO A 400 -5.87 31.19 -5.38
C PRO A 400 -5.66 32.66 -5.84
N ASN A 401 -5.29 33.56 -4.93
CA ASN A 401 -5.23 35.01 -5.19
C ASN A 401 -3.85 35.52 -5.66
N GLN A 402 -2.82 34.67 -5.75
CA GLN A 402 -1.52 35.05 -6.36
C GLN A 402 -1.48 34.78 -7.88
N SER A 403 -2.49 34.07 -8.40
CA SER A 403 -2.58 33.63 -9.80
C SER A 403 -2.81 34.73 -10.85
N ASN A 404 -3.09 35.98 -10.45
CA ASN A 404 -3.28 37.08 -11.43
C ASN A 404 -1.95 37.67 -11.94
N ASN A 405 -0.82 37.38 -11.30
CA ASN A 405 0.51 37.88 -11.70
C ASN A 405 1.55 36.76 -11.90
N GLU A 406 1.18 35.50 -11.71
CA GLU A 406 2.08 34.38 -12.03
C GLU A 406 1.95 34.07 -13.52
N GLU A 407 3.06 34.28 -14.24
CA GLU A 407 3.21 33.96 -15.65
C GLU A 407 2.67 32.55 -15.95
N GLU A 408 1.98 32.42 -17.09
CA GLU A 408 1.48 31.15 -17.61
C GLU A 408 2.65 30.15 -17.69
N THR A 409 2.80 29.30 -16.67
CA THR A 409 3.92 28.34 -16.63
C THR A 409 3.63 27.23 -17.62
N THR A 410 4.16 27.38 -18.84
CA THR A 410 4.20 26.34 -19.86
C THR A 410 5.35 25.39 -19.57
N ASP A 411 5.03 24.12 -19.35
CA ASP A 411 6.01 23.04 -19.21
C ASP A 411 6.02 22.19 -20.48
N VAL A 412 7.12 21.51 -20.78
CA VAL A 412 7.22 20.56 -21.89
C VAL A 412 7.32 19.16 -21.31
N SER A 413 6.42 18.28 -21.74
CA SER A 413 6.47 16.89 -21.36
C SER A 413 7.78 16.24 -21.75
N LEU A 414 8.54 15.73 -20.77
CA LEU A 414 9.78 14.99 -21.02
C LEU A 414 9.56 13.64 -21.72
N ILE A 415 8.33 13.12 -21.74
CA ILE A 415 7.98 11.84 -22.37
C ILE A 415 7.51 12.03 -23.81
N THR A 416 6.50 12.88 -24.00
CA THR A 416 5.84 13.09 -25.31
C THR A 416 6.35 14.29 -26.10
N GLY A 417 7.10 15.21 -25.47
CA GLY A 417 7.47 16.49 -26.06
C GLY A 417 6.31 17.50 -26.22
N ALA A 418 5.10 17.15 -25.77
CA ALA A 418 3.94 18.04 -25.85
C ALA A 418 4.03 19.19 -24.84
N LEU A 419 3.52 20.37 -25.22
CA LEU A 419 3.38 21.50 -24.31
C LEU A 419 2.21 21.25 -23.34
N ARG A 420 2.47 21.48 -22.05
CA ARG A 420 1.50 21.44 -20.96
C ARG A 420 1.21 22.88 -20.53
N THR A 421 -0.01 23.34 -20.74
CA THR A 421 -0.46 24.65 -20.22
C THR A 421 -1.16 24.42 -18.88
N THR A 422 -0.59 24.95 -17.80
CA THR A 422 -1.21 24.90 -16.48
C THR A 422 -1.94 26.21 -16.24
N ASN A 423 -3.27 26.16 -16.20
CA ASN A 423 -4.25 27.22 -15.87
C ASN A 423 -5.17 27.60 -17.05
N PHE A 424 -6.37 27.03 -17.07
CA PHE A 424 -7.56 27.80 -17.46
C PHE A 424 -8.52 27.75 -16.28
N THR A 425 -8.61 28.85 -15.54
CA THR A 425 -9.78 29.12 -14.71
C THR A 425 -11.00 28.98 -15.60
N THR A 426 -11.79 27.93 -15.39
CA THR A 426 -13.18 27.92 -15.81
C THR A 426 -13.85 29.09 -15.11
N SER A 427 -13.97 30.22 -15.80
CA SER A 427 -14.86 31.31 -15.43
C SER A 427 -16.28 30.78 -15.41
N SER A 428 -16.64 30.14 -14.30
CA SER A 428 -17.97 29.66 -13.98
C SER A 428 -18.59 30.69 -13.05
N GLU A 429 -18.86 31.89 -13.56
CA GLU A 429 -19.88 32.72 -12.95
C GLU A 429 -21.22 32.02 -13.18
N ILE A 430 -21.66 31.25 -12.18
CA ILE A 430 -23.05 30.84 -12.07
C ILE A 430 -23.83 32.08 -11.68
N ILE A 431 -24.39 32.77 -12.67
CA ILE A 431 -25.49 33.71 -12.46
C ILE A 431 -26.65 33.23 -13.33
N ASN A 432 -27.69 32.74 -12.64
CA ASN A 432 -29.03 32.43 -13.13
C ASN A 432 -29.18 31.33 -14.19
N GLY A 433 -29.16 30.07 -13.72
CA GLY A 433 -30.27 29.14 -13.94
C GLY A 433 -30.70 28.79 -15.38
N THR A 434 -29.83 28.92 -16.39
CA THR A 434 -30.17 28.49 -17.76
C THR A 434 -28.97 27.85 -18.44
N LEU A 435 -29.07 26.55 -18.73
CA LEU A 435 -28.15 25.81 -19.58
C LEU A 435 -28.31 26.27 -21.03
N GLN A 436 -27.46 27.20 -21.48
CA GLN A 436 -27.21 27.42 -22.90
C GLN A 436 -25.73 27.23 -23.20
N SER A 437 -25.43 26.02 -23.67
CA SER A 437 -24.21 25.71 -24.40
C SER A 437 -24.29 26.39 -25.77
N SER A 438 -23.65 27.56 -25.91
CA SER A 438 -23.36 28.14 -27.23
C SER A 438 -22.10 29.00 -27.15
N SER A 439 -20.95 28.33 -27.13
CA SER A 439 -19.66 28.96 -27.41
C SER A 439 -19.62 29.39 -28.88
N LEU A 440 -19.98 30.64 -29.16
CA LEU A 440 -19.66 31.32 -30.40
C LEU A 440 -18.29 31.99 -30.22
N VAL A 441 -17.31 31.60 -31.03
CA VAL A 441 -15.96 32.17 -31.06
C VAL A 441 -15.84 33.11 -32.28
N PRO A 442 -15.29 34.33 -32.14
CA PRO A 442 -15.02 35.21 -33.27
C PRO A 442 -14.00 34.59 -34.24
N ARG A 443 -14.29 34.71 -35.54
CA ARG A 443 -13.73 33.93 -36.65
C ARG A 443 -12.25 34.20 -36.99
N ASN A 444 -11.51 34.95 -36.16
CA ASN A 444 -10.19 35.48 -36.50
C ASN A 444 -9.04 35.06 -35.57
N GLU A 445 -9.26 34.15 -34.61
CA GLU A 445 -8.19 33.59 -33.78
C GLU A 445 -8.03 32.10 -34.06
N THR A 446 -7.25 31.80 -35.09
CA THR A 446 -7.07 30.46 -35.66
C THR A 446 -6.13 29.56 -34.85
N LEU A 447 -6.23 29.56 -33.51
CA LEU A 447 -5.39 28.70 -32.65
C LEU A 447 -5.98 28.46 -31.25
N THR A 448 -7.30 28.31 -31.12
CA THR A 448 -7.90 27.79 -29.88
C THR A 448 -8.21 26.30 -30.05
N VAL A 449 -7.35 25.46 -29.47
CA VAL A 449 -7.56 24.01 -29.34
C VAL A 449 -8.90 23.78 -28.64
N ALA A 450 -9.74 22.97 -29.28
CA ALA A 450 -11.06 22.62 -28.78
C ALA A 450 -10.95 22.00 -27.38
N ASN A 451 -11.52 22.69 -26.39
CA ASN A 451 -11.70 22.20 -25.05
C ASN A 451 -12.75 21.07 -25.07
N THR A 452 -12.29 19.85 -25.34
CA THR A 452 -13.13 18.67 -25.21
C THR A 452 -13.08 18.23 -23.76
N ASN A 453 -14.25 18.01 -23.15
CA ASN A 453 -14.32 17.27 -21.90
C ASN A 453 -13.61 15.91 -22.11
N THR A 454 -12.36 15.76 -21.66
CA THR A 454 -11.47 14.63 -22.02
C THR A 454 -12.09 13.26 -21.76
N ALA A 455 -12.77 13.07 -20.64
CA ALA A 455 -13.51 11.83 -20.35
C ALA A 455 -14.68 11.60 -21.33
N ALA A 456 -15.43 12.64 -21.69
CA ALA A 456 -16.54 12.54 -22.64
C ALA A 456 -16.05 12.35 -24.08
N SER A 457 -14.92 12.97 -24.47
CA SER A 457 -14.29 12.75 -25.77
C SER A 457 -13.69 11.35 -25.87
N TYR A 458 -13.13 10.84 -24.77
CA TYR A 458 -12.66 9.46 -24.68
C TYR A 458 -13.83 8.49 -24.85
N LEU A 459 -14.95 8.71 -24.15
CA LEU A 459 -16.19 7.92 -24.34
C LEU A 459 -16.71 8.00 -25.78
N ALA A 460 -16.71 9.18 -26.39
CA ALA A 460 -17.14 9.38 -27.78
C ALA A 460 -16.20 8.72 -28.80
N GLY A 461 -14.91 8.60 -28.48
CA GLY A 461 -13.89 7.97 -29.33
C GLY A 461 -13.75 6.46 -29.16
N ARG A 462 -14.53 5.82 -28.26
CA ARG A 462 -14.51 4.37 -28.10
C ARG A 462 -15.00 3.68 -29.37
N SER A 463 -14.29 2.63 -29.78
CA SER A 463 -14.71 1.74 -30.87
C SER A 463 -15.96 0.91 -30.52
N TRP A 464 -16.27 0.79 -29.22
CA TRP A 464 -17.43 0.10 -28.69
C TRP A 464 -18.09 0.97 -27.61
N GLN A 465 -19.27 1.51 -27.88
CA GLN A 465 -20.05 2.31 -26.92
C GLN A 465 -21.15 1.49 -26.20
N GLY A 466 -21.02 0.16 -26.19
CA GLY A 466 -22.02 -0.75 -25.62
C GLY A 466 -23.06 -1.20 -26.66
N LEU A 467 -24.28 -1.50 -26.19
CA LEU A 467 -25.44 -1.78 -27.04
C LEU A 467 -25.90 -0.50 -27.72
N GLU A 468 -25.19 -0.07 -28.76
CA GLU A 468 -25.68 0.98 -29.64
C GLU A 468 -26.95 0.45 -30.34
N PRO A 469 -28.12 1.08 -30.13
CA PRO A 469 -29.30 0.72 -30.90
C PRO A 469 -29.03 1.17 -32.34
N LYS A 470 -28.65 0.22 -33.20
CA LYS A 470 -28.49 0.43 -34.64
C LYS A 470 -29.86 0.54 -35.32
N LEU A 471 -30.60 1.58 -34.95
CA LEU A 471 -31.95 1.89 -35.43
C LEU A 471 -31.93 1.89 -36.96
N GLY A 472 -32.66 0.94 -37.56
CA GLY A 472 -32.75 0.79 -39.02
C GLY A 472 -31.66 -0.06 -39.69
N GLN A 473 -30.58 -0.46 -39.00
CA GLN A 473 -29.57 -1.37 -39.55
C GLN A 473 -29.70 -2.81 -39.04
N THR A 474 -30.31 -3.00 -37.87
CA THR A 474 -30.67 -4.32 -37.35
C THR A 474 -32.11 -4.62 -37.71
N ALA A 475 -32.34 -5.66 -38.52
CA ALA A 475 -33.69 -6.12 -38.83
C ALA A 475 -34.43 -6.47 -37.53
N VAL A 476 -35.68 -6.03 -37.40
CA VAL A 476 -36.51 -6.35 -36.23
C VAL A 476 -36.75 -7.87 -36.22
N VAL A 477 -36.02 -8.58 -35.36
CA VAL A 477 -36.23 -10.01 -35.14
C VAL A 477 -37.41 -10.15 -34.18
N LYS A 478 -38.35 -11.06 -34.50
CA LYS A 478 -39.43 -11.40 -33.57
C LYS A 478 -38.83 -11.85 -32.25
N ALA A 479 -39.41 -11.41 -31.13
CA ALA A 479 -38.99 -11.85 -29.80
C ALA A 479 -38.93 -13.39 -29.77
N VAL A 480 -37.75 -13.91 -29.47
CA VAL A 480 -37.53 -15.34 -29.28
C VAL A 480 -37.74 -15.63 -27.79
N GLU A 481 -38.44 -16.70 -27.48
CA GLU A 481 -38.62 -17.15 -26.10
C GLU A 481 -37.23 -17.44 -25.50
N GLY A 482 -36.91 -16.75 -24.41
CA GLY A 482 -35.62 -16.90 -23.73
C GLY A 482 -35.55 -18.23 -22.98
N ARG A 483 -34.33 -18.68 -22.64
CA ARG A 483 -34.13 -19.89 -21.84
C ARG A 483 -34.78 -19.73 -20.48
N ARG A 484 -35.52 -20.75 -20.05
CA ARG A 484 -36.19 -20.81 -18.76
C ARG A 484 -35.40 -21.67 -17.79
N GLY A 485 -35.26 -21.24 -16.54
CA GLY A 485 -34.55 -21.98 -15.49
C GLY A 485 -33.65 -21.10 -14.63
N ILE A 486 -32.88 -21.75 -13.76
CA ILE A 486 -31.93 -21.10 -12.86
C ILE A 486 -30.59 -21.02 -13.62
N ALA A 487 -29.79 -19.96 -13.44
CA ALA A 487 -28.54 -19.77 -14.20
C ALA A 487 -27.53 -20.94 -14.10
N ILE A 488 -27.66 -21.79 -13.08
CA ILE A 488 -26.84 -22.99 -12.88
C ILE A 488 -27.34 -24.23 -13.66
N ALA A 489 -28.59 -24.22 -14.15
CA ALA A 489 -29.18 -25.28 -14.97
C ALA A 489 -30.45 -24.75 -15.67
N TYR A 490 -30.36 -24.48 -16.97
CA TYR A 490 -31.54 -24.16 -17.78
C TYR A 490 -32.31 -25.44 -18.11
N GLU A 491 -33.64 -25.35 -18.21
CA GLU A 491 -34.53 -26.51 -18.43
C GLU A 491 -34.20 -27.28 -19.73
N GLU A 492 -33.55 -26.62 -20.70
CA GLU A 492 -33.16 -27.18 -22.00
C GLU A 492 -31.74 -27.79 -22.02
N GLU A 493 -30.94 -27.62 -20.97
CA GLU A 493 -29.60 -28.19 -20.87
C GLU A 493 -29.68 -29.69 -20.48
N GLY A 494 -29.53 -30.58 -21.48
CA GLY A 494 -29.48 -32.03 -21.29
C GLY A 494 -30.39 -32.87 -22.21
N LEU A 495 -31.18 -32.23 -23.08
CA LEU A 495 -32.13 -32.91 -23.98
C LEU A 495 -31.69 -32.95 -25.47
N GLY A 496 -30.38 -32.92 -25.74
CA GLY A 496 -29.82 -33.01 -27.10
C GLY A 496 -29.44 -34.44 -27.51
N ASN A 497 -30.27 -35.04 -28.38
CA ASN A 497 -30.02 -36.20 -29.27
C ASN A 497 -29.36 -37.48 -28.69
N ARG A 498 -30.20 -38.38 -28.18
CA ARG A 498 -29.94 -39.83 -28.25
C ARG A 498 -30.48 -40.37 -29.57
N ASP A 499 -29.71 -40.26 -30.65
CA ASP A 499 -29.92 -41.11 -31.84
C ASP A 499 -28.64 -41.85 -32.20
N SER A 500 -28.78 -43.16 -32.14
CA SER A 500 -27.95 -44.28 -32.58
C SER A 500 -26.77 -44.03 -33.54
N SER A 501 -25.58 -44.44 -33.12
CA SER A 501 -24.78 -45.43 -33.84
C SER A 501 -23.64 -46.00 -32.97
N THR A 502 -23.72 -47.30 -32.76
CA THR A 502 -22.72 -48.24 -32.21
C THR A 502 -21.35 -48.11 -32.88
N ILE A 503 -20.25 -48.27 -32.11
CA ILE A 503 -19.09 -49.18 -32.37
C ILE A 503 -18.18 -49.18 -31.11
N PRO A 504 -17.62 -50.34 -30.68
CA PRO A 504 -17.06 -50.53 -29.34
C PRO A 504 -15.53 -50.41 -29.26
N HIS A 505 -15.06 -50.16 -28.03
CA HIS A 505 -13.79 -50.54 -27.40
C HIS A 505 -12.50 -50.66 -28.24
N GLN A 506 -11.46 -49.93 -27.81
CA GLN A 506 -10.15 -50.55 -27.59
C GLN A 506 -9.41 -49.90 -26.41
N GLN A 507 -8.95 -50.76 -25.50
CA GLN A 507 -8.10 -50.45 -24.35
C GLN A 507 -6.67 -50.11 -24.80
N SER A 508 -6.09 -49.12 -24.12
CA SER A 508 -4.76 -49.19 -23.48
C SER A 508 -4.59 -48.01 -22.53
#